data_AF-A0A1G1RPG3-F1
#
_entry.id   AF-A0A1G1RPG3-F1
#
_cell.length_a   1.000
_cell.length_b   1.000
_cell.length_c   1.000
_cell.angle_alpha   90.00
_cell.angle_beta   90.00
_cell.angle_gamma   90.00
#
_symmetry.space_group_name_H-M   'P 1'
#
loop_
_entity.id
_entity.type
_entity.pdbx_description
1 polymer ?
#
loop_
_entity_poly.entity_id
_entity_poly.type
_entity_poly.pdbx_seq_one_letter_code
_entity_poly.pdbx_strand_id
1 'polypeptide(L)'
;TAKEIVNEWTEAELVKILFAYGEEKFSRRIAKKLIEVRSKKTIETTSELAELIKEAIPAAARRTGGHPAKRSFQAIRIAVNDELGAFEDALQQAIRCLAPGGRIAVITFHSLEDRICKQTFAEHVGKCTCPPDFPMCVCGNHGVLKLVNRKPITPSEEELTDNPRSRSAKLRIAEKIV
;
A
#
# COMPACT_ATOMS: atom_id res chain seq x y z
N THR A 1 -6.31 9.66 -15.64
CA THR A 1 -5.75 10.86 -14.95
C THR A 1 -6.42 11.09 -13.59
N ALA A 2 -5.87 11.94 -12.71
CA ALA A 2 -6.52 12.25 -11.42
C ALA A 2 -7.94 12.83 -11.59
N LYS A 3 -8.13 13.62 -12.67
CA LYS A 3 -9.40 14.22 -13.03
C LYS A 3 -10.45 13.15 -13.37
N GLU A 4 -10.09 12.13 -14.15
CA GLU A 4 -10.98 10.99 -14.46
C GLU A 4 -11.35 10.21 -13.20
N ILE A 5 -10.39 9.90 -12.33
CA ILE A 5 -10.67 9.17 -11.08
C ILE A 5 -11.73 9.91 -10.26
N VAL A 6 -11.54 11.22 -10.06
CA VAL A 6 -12.45 12.02 -9.22
C VAL A 6 -13.82 12.20 -9.89
N ASN A 7 -13.87 12.37 -11.22
CA ASN A 7 -15.11 12.72 -11.93
C ASN A 7 -15.90 11.53 -12.47
N GLU A 8 -15.28 10.39 -12.73
CA GLU A 8 -15.89 9.28 -13.47
C GLU A 8 -16.02 7.99 -12.65
N TRP A 9 -15.06 7.67 -11.79
CA TRP A 9 -15.09 6.41 -11.02
C TRP A 9 -16.29 6.33 -10.09
N THR A 10 -16.82 5.12 -9.87
CA THR A 10 -17.96 4.90 -8.99
C THR A 10 -17.64 5.25 -7.54
N GLU A 11 -18.68 5.47 -6.73
CA GLU A 11 -18.51 5.70 -5.29
C GLU A 11 -17.73 4.55 -4.63
N ALA A 12 -18.04 3.31 -5.00
CA ALA A 12 -17.38 2.13 -4.43
C ALA A 12 -15.88 2.10 -4.75
N GLU A 13 -15.49 2.45 -5.98
CA GLU A 13 -14.08 2.52 -6.38
C GLU A 13 -13.35 3.65 -5.64
N LEU A 14 -13.97 4.82 -5.53
CA LEU A 14 -13.43 5.95 -4.76
C LEU A 14 -13.23 5.57 -3.29
N VAL A 15 -14.22 4.94 -2.65
CA VAL A 15 -14.10 4.45 -1.28
C VAL A 15 -12.96 3.44 -1.17
N LYS A 16 -12.88 2.50 -2.11
CA LYS A 16 -11.84 1.47 -2.13
C LYS A 16 -10.46 2.09 -2.14
N ILE A 17 -10.17 3.03 -3.06
CA ILE A 17 -8.84 3.65 -3.13
C ILE A 17 -8.56 4.58 -1.96
N LEU A 18 -9.54 5.38 -1.50
CA LEU A 18 -9.33 6.28 -0.37
C LEU A 18 -9.04 5.49 0.91
N PHE A 19 -9.75 4.39 1.11
CA PHE A 19 -9.55 3.50 2.24
C PHE A 19 -8.24 2.72 2.11
N ALA A 20 -8.05 1.99 1.00
CA ALA A 20 -6.90 1.12 0.80
C ALA A 20 -5.62 1.95 0.67
N TYR A 21 -5.60 2.93 -0.24
CA TYR A 21 -4.39 3.66 -0.60
C TYR A 21 -4.10 4.88 0.27
N GLY A 22 -5.13 5.50 0.84
CA GLY A 22 -4.99 6.69 1.69
C GLY A 22 -5.02 6.39 3.19
N GLU A 23 -5.41 5.18 3.59
CA GLU A 23 -5.77 4.87 4.99
C GLU A 23 -6.76 5.92 5.55
N GLU A 24 -7.70 6.37 4.71
CA GLU A 24 -8.64 7.45 4.99
C GLU A 24 -9.87 6.92 5.73
N LYS A 25 -10.00 7.30 6.99
CA LYS A 25 -11.11 6.89 7.87
C LYS A 25 -12.45 7.42 7.36
N PHE A 26 -12.44 8.59 6.71
CA PHE A 26 -13.63 9.23 6.18
C PHE A 26 -13.87 8.93 4.69
N SER A 27 -13.25 7.89 4.15
CA SER A 27 -13.33 7.48 2.73
C SER A 27 -14.75 7.50 2.18
N ARG A 28 -15.72 6.89 2.86
CA ARG A 28 -17.14 6.91 2.47
C ARG A 28 -17.75 8.31 2.40
N ARG A 29 -17.48 9.17 3.40
CA ARG A 29 -18.01 10.54 3.42
C ARG A 29 -17.40 11.38 2.31
N ILE A 30 -16.10 11.24 2.08
CA ILE A 30 -15.37 11.94 1.03
C ILE A 30 -15.88 11.51 -0.33
N ALA A 31 -15.93 10.20 -0.61
CA ALA A 31 -16.45 9.68 -1.88
C ALA A 31 -17.87 10.18 -2.16
N LYS A 32 -18.79 10.06 -1.18
CA LYS A 32 -20.17 10.55 -1.32
C LYS A 32 -20.23 12.05 -1.65
N LYS A 33 -19.43 12.88 -0.96
CA LYS A 33 -19.36 14.33 -1.22
C LYS A 33 -18.83 14.63 -2.63
N LEU A 34 -17.84 13.89 -3.10
CA LEU A 34 -17.31 14.04 -4.47
C LEU A 34 -18.36 13.67 -5.53
N ILE A 35 -19.07 12.55 -5.35
CA ILE A 35 -20.19 12.15 -6.23
C ILE A 35 -21.28 13.22 -6.26
N GLU A 36 -21.67 13.74 -5.09
CA GLU A 36 -22.71 14.76 -5.00
C GLU A 36 -22.31 16.05 -5.75
N VAL A 37 -21.08 16.52 -5.55
CA VAL A 37 -20.61 17.75 -6.17
C VAL A 37 -20.38 17.59 -7.66
N ARG A 38 -19.74 16.49 -8.10
CA ARG A 38 -19.48 16.24 -9.52
C ARG A 38 -20.76 16.04 -10.34
N SER A 39 -21.85 15.59 -9.70
CA SER A 39 -23.17 15.51 -10.36
C SER A 39 -23.75 16.88 -10.74
N LYS A 40 -23.29 17.95 -10.08
CA LYS A 40 -23.72 19.34 -10.31
C LYS A 40 -22.68 20.12 -11.13
N LYS A 41 -21.40 19.89 -10.87
CA LYS A 41 -20.28 20.61 -11.50
C LYS A 41 -19.02 19.74 -11.48
N THR A 42 -18.37 19.59 -12.62
CA THR A 42 -17.08 18.91 -12.74
C THR A 42 -16.02 19.53 -11.83
N ILE A 43 -15.24 18.68 -11.16
CA ILE A 43 -14.14 19.09 -10.29
C ILE A 43 -12.88 19.25 -11.16
N GLU A 44 -12.35 20.46 -11.22
CA GLU A 44 -11.33 20.84 -12.20
C GLU A 44 -9.95 21.07 -11.57
N THR A 45 -9.90 21.50 -10.31
CA THR A 45 -8.65 21.92 -9.66
C THR A 45 -8.33 21.16 -8.39
N THR A 46 -7.05 21.08 -8.05
CA THR A 46 -6.58 20.47 -6.81
C THR A 46 -7.05 21.25 -5.57
N SER A 47 -7.13 22.59 -5.65
CA SER A 47 -7.65 23.42 -4.57
C SER A 47 -9.12 23.12 -4.28
N GLU A 48 -9.95 23.01 -5.33
CA GLU A 48 -11.36 22.62 -5.21
C GLU A 48 -11.50 21.24 -4.57
N LEU A 49 -10.75 20.25 -5.05
CA LEU A 49 -10.72 18.90 -4.47
C LEU A 49 -10.31 18.91 -2.98
N ALA A 50 -9.29 19.69 -2.63
CA ALA A 50 -8.80 19.79 -1.25
C ALA A 50 -9.86 20.37 -0.31
N GLU A 51 -10.60 21.39 -0.74
CA GLU A 51 -11.68 21.98 0.06
C GLU A 51 -12.86 21.00 0.20
N LEU A 52 -13.25 20.31 -0.86
CA LEU A 52 -14.31 19.30 -0.80
C LEU A 52 -13.98 18.17 0.19
N ILE A 53 -12.73 17.72 0.20
CA ILE A 53 -12.25 16.72 1.17
C ILE A 53 -12.31 17.28 2.60
N LYS A 54 -11.88 18.54 2.82
CA LYS A 54 -11.95 19.19 4.14
C LYS A 54 -13.38 19.30 4.65
N GLU A 55 -14.33 19.66 3.78
CA GLU A 55 -15.75 19.76 4.12
C GLU A 55 -16.34 18.41 4.52
N ALA A 56 -15.93 17.33 3.85
CA ALA A 56 -16.40 15.98 4.13
C ALA A 56 -15.91 15.46 5.51
N ILE A 57 -14.80 16.00 6.02
CA ILE A 57 -14.17 15.59 7.29
C ILE A 57 -14.72 16.40 8.47
N PRO A 58 -15.14 15.75 9.58
CA PRO A 58 -15.61 16.44 10.79
C PRO A 58 -14.59 17.46 11.33
N ALA A 59 -15.06 18.64 11.76
CA ALA A 59 -14.19 19.71 12.27
C ALA A 59 -13.28 19.27 13.42
N ALA A 60 -13.75 18.39 14.30
CA ALA A 60 -12.94 17.83 15.38
C ALA A 60 -11.73 17.02 14.87
N ALA A 61 -11.91 16.25 13.79
CA ALA A 61 -10.83 15.48 13.16
C ALA A 61 -9.90 16.33 12.29
N ARG A 62 -10.27 17.57 11.96
CA ARG A 62 -9.40 18.53 11.23
C ARG A 62 -8.37 19.21 12.13
N ARG A 63 -8.58 19.20 13.46
CA ARG A 63 -7.73 19.93 14.42
C ARG A 63 -6.45 19.18 14.79
N THR A 64 -6.36 17.89 14.47
CA THR A 64 -5.23 17.03 14.83
C THR A 64 -4.55 16.48 13.57
N GLY A 65 -3.22 16.61 13.49
CA GLY A 65 -2.42 16.09 12.39
C GLY A 65 -2.10 17.12 11.29
N GLY A 66 -1.60 16.62 10.15
CA GLY A 66 -1.26 17.46 8.98
C GLY A 66 -2.48 17.83 8.14
N HIS A 67 -2.23 18.40 6.95
CA HIS A 67 -3.30 18.84 6.04
C HIS A 67 -4.34 17.72 5.77
N PRO A 68 -5.65 17.93 6.03
CA PRO A 68 -6.67 16.88 5.98
C PRO A 68 -6.74 16.13 4.64
N ALA A 69 -6.51 16.82 3.53
CA ALA A 69 -6.57 16.22 2.21
C ALA A 69 -5.36 15.33 1.86
N LYS A 70 -4.25 15.38 2.63
CA LYS A 70 -2.97 14.73 2.27
C LYS A 70 -3.13 13.23 1.96
N ARG A 71 -3.91 12.52 2.77
CA ARG A 71 -4.18 11.07 2.60
C ARG A 71 -4.96 10.77 1.33
N SER A 72 -5.98 11.57 1.03
CA SER A 72 -6.80 11.44 -0.17
C SER A 72 -6.00 11.74 -1.43
N PHE A 73 -5.15 12.78 -1.41
CA PHE A 73 -4.24 13.07 -2.53
C PHE A 73 -3.21 11.96 -2.76
N GLN A 74 -2.67 11.38 -1.68
CA GLN A 74 -1.79 10.22 -1.78
C GLN A 74 -2.51 9.03 -2.42
N ALA A 75 -3.74 8.74 -1.99
CA ALA A 75 -4.55 7.65 -2.54
C ALA A 75 -4.81 7.83 -4.04
N ILE A 76 -5.21 9.03 -4.45
CA ILE A 76 -5.47 9.35 -5.85
C ILE A 76 -4.19 9.26 -6.65
N ARG A 77 -3.05 9.80 -6.17
CA ARG A 77 -1.76 9.68 -6.84
C ARG A 77 -1.39 8.22 -7.11
N ILE A 78 -1.54 7.38 -6.09
CA ILE A 78 -1.28 5.93 -6.20
C ILE A 78 -2.20 5.29 -7.24
N ALA A 79 -3.50 5.62 -7.23
CA ALA A 79 -4.48 5.08 -8.16
C ALA A 79 -4.26 5.55 -9.61
N VAL A 80 -3.82 6.80 -9.81
CA VAL A 80 -3.55 7.36 -11.15
C VAL A 80 -2.40 6.65 -11.85
N ASN A 81 -1.34 6.37 -11.11
CA ASN A 81 -0.12 5.82 -11.68
C ASN A 81 -0.08 4.29 -11.69
N ASP A 82 -1.12 3.63 -11.18
CA ASP A 82 -1.18 2.18 -10.93
C ASP A 82 0.10 1.62 -10.28
N GLU A 83 0.72 2.44 -9.41
CA GLU A 83 2.04 2.19 -8.85
C GLU A 83 2.08 0.85 -8.08
N LEU A 84 0.96 0.47 -7.45
CA LEU A 84 0.89 -0.72 -6.61
C LEU A 84 0.63 -2.00 -7.39
N GLY A 85 -0.19 -1.96 -8.45
CA GLY A 85 -0.42 -3.13 -9.30
C GLY A 85 0.86 -3.53 -10.04
N ALA A 86 1.50 -2.55 -10.68
CA ALA A 86 2.78 -2.75 -11.35
C ALA A 86 3.88 -3.23 -10.38
N PHE A 87 3.89 -2.72 -9.14
CA PHE A 87 4.82 -3.17 -8.10
C PHE A 87 4.58 -4.63 -7.70
N GLU A 88 3.33 -5.03 -7.47
CA GLU A 88 2.98 -6.41 -7.13
C GLU A 88 3.38 -7.37 -8.26
N ASP A 89 3.02 -7.03 -9.50
CA ASP A 89 3.37 -7.83 -10.68
C ASP A 89 4.89 -7.95 -10.88
N ALA A 90 5.62 -6.86 -10.71
CA ALA A 90 7.08 -6.87 -10.80
C ALA A 90 7.70 -7.73 -9.70
N LEU A 91 7.14 -7.68 -8.48
CA LEU A 91 7.61 -8.48 -7.35
C LEU A 91 7.40 -9.98 -7.60
N GLN A 92 6.22 -10.35 -8.09
CA GLN A 92 5.87 -11.71 -8.49
C GLN A 92 6.81 -12.22 -9.60
N GLN A 93 7.06 -11.41 -10.61
CA GLN A 93 7.99 -11.74 -11.70
C GLN A 93 9.41 -11.91 -11.20
N ALA A 94 9.90 -11.00 -10.36
CA ALA A 94 11.24 -11.07 -9.81
C ALA A 94 11.47 -12.36 -9.01
N ILE A 95 10.50 -12.79 -8.20
CA ILE A 95 10.56 -14.07 -7.47
C ILE A 95 10.68 -15.26 -8.43
N ARG A 96 9.91 -15.25 -9.54
CA ARG A 96 9.99 -16.31 -10.55
C ARG A 96 11.36 -16.36 -11.23
N CYS A 97 11.96 -15.20 -11.52
CA CYS A 97 13.24 -15.10 -12.22
C CYS A 97 14.47 -15.44 -11.35
N LEU A 98 14.35 -15.43 -10.01
CA LEU A 98 15.48 -15.80 -9.16
C LEU A 98 15.94 -17.24 -9.42
N ALA A 99 17.24 -17.48 -9.39
CA ALA A 99 17.81 -18.82 -9.28
C ALA A 99 17.74 -19.31 -7.82
N PRO A 100 17.81 -20.62 -7.55
CA PRO A 100 18.00 -21.14 -6.20
C PRO A 100 19.23 -20.51 -5.52
N GLY A 101 19.08 -20.10 -4.26
CA GLY A 101 20.05 -19.30 -3.49
C GLY A 101 20.04 -17.80 -3.82
N GLY A 102 19.34 -17.38 -4.88
CA GLY A 102 19.19 -15.97 -5.24
C GLY A 102 18.35 -15.19 -4.22
N ARG A 103 18.62 -13.89 -4.06
CA ARG A 103 17.92 -13.03 -3.11
C ARG A 103 17.20 -11.88 -3.80
N ILE A 104 16.03 -11.55 -3.26
CA ILE A 104 15.28 -10.35 -3.59
C ILE A 104 15.28 -9.42 -2.37
N ALA A 105 15.63 -8.16 -2.58
CA ALA A 105 15.66 -7.11 -1.58
C ALA A 105 14.76 -5.96 -2.05
N VAL A 106 13.78 -5.58 -1.23
CA VAL A 106 12.78 -4.57 -1.57
C VAL A 106 12.77 -3.49 -0.50
N ILE A 107 12.96 -2.24 -0.93
CA ILE A 107 12.85 -1.05 -0.08
C ILE A 107 11.52 -0.37 -0.40
N THR A 108 10.68 -0.23 0.63
CA THR A 108 9.36 0.38 0.52
C THR A 108 9.31 1.66 1.36
N PHE A 109 8.61 2.69 0.90
CA PHE A 109 8.51 3.97 1.61
C PHE A 109 7.11 4.23 2.18
N HIS A 110 6.11 3.43 1.79
CA HIS A 110 4.75 3.51 2.31
C HIS A 110 4.25 2.19 2.89
N SER A 111 3.32 2.30 3.84
CA SER A 111 2.71 1.15 4.52
C SER A 111 2.08 0.15 3.56
N LEU A 112 1.58 0.61 2.41
CA LEU A 112 0.94 -0.21 1.40
C LEU A 112 1.91 -1.05 0.59
N GLU A 113 3.01 -0.47 0.12
CA GLU A 113 4.08 -1.23 -0.52
C GLU A 113 4.64 -2.27 0.44
N ASP A 114 4.92 -1.86 1.69
CA ASP A 114 5.41 -2.76 2.73
C ASP A 114 4.43 -3.92 2.98
N ARG A 115 3.12 -3.63 2.93
CA ARG A 115 2.05 -4.63 3.09
C ARG A 115 2.00 -5.58 1.90
N ILE A 116 2.03 -5.07 0.67
CA ILE A 116 2.06 -5.89 -0.55
C ILE A 116 3.30 -6.77 -0.53
N CYS A 117 4.49 -6.20 -0.34
CA CYS A 117 5.75 -6.95 -0.27
C CYS A 117 5.71 -8.05 0.79
N LYS A 118 5.21 -7.73 1.99
CA LYS A 118 5.03 -8.71 3.07
C LYS A 118 4.08 -9.84 2.67
N GLN A 119 2.93 -9.51 2.07
CA GLN A 119 1.91 -10.49 1.68
C GLN A 119 2.44 -11.39 0.55
N THR A 120 2.98 -10.79 -0.51
CA THR A 120 3.58 -11.52 -1.63
C THR A 120 4.69 -12.47 -1.16
N PHE A 121 5.61 -12.01 -0.29
CA PHE A 121 6.62 -12.92 0.26
C PHE A 121 6.00 -14.03 1.12
N ALA A 122 4.99 -13.72 1.93
CA ALA A 122 4.32 -14.70 2.78
C ALA A 122 3.47 -15.73 2.03
N GLU A 123 3.05 -15.44 0.80
CA GLU A 123 2.39 -16.39 -0.11
C GLU A 123 3.37 -17.44 -0.65
N HIS A 124 4.62 -17.03 -0.88
CA HIS A 124 5.68 -17.89 -1.42
C HIS A 124 6.48 -18.63 -0.35
N VAL A 125 6.26 -18.29 0.93
CA VAL A 125 6.84 -19.01 2.07
C VAL A 125 5.95 -20.20 2.40
N GLY A 126 6.56 -21.38 2.52
CA GLY A 126 5.85 -22.61 2.83
C GLY A 126 5.11 -22.52 4.16
N LYS A 127 3.83 -22.93 4.16
CA LYS A 127 3.02 -23.05 5.37
C LYS A 127 2.65 -24.51 5.53
N CYS A 128 3.01 -25.08 6.67
CA CYS A 128 2.56 -26.42 7.03
C CYS A 128 1.03 -26.43 7.12
N THR A 129 0.41 -27.34 6.40
CA THR A 129 -1.04 -27.57 6.43
C THR A 129 -1.41 -28.84 7.20
N CYS A 130 -0.43 -29.52 7.82
CA CYS A 130 -0.69 -30.70 8.64
C CYS A 130 -1.46 -30.32 9.91
N PRO A 131 -2.36 -31.19 10.41
CA PRO A 131 -2.98 -31.00 11.72
C PRO A 131 -1.94 -30.84 12.84
N PRO A 132 -2.19 -30.03 13.88
CA PRO A 132 -1.26 -29.84 14.99
C PRO A 132 -0.87 -31.14 15.69
N ASP A 133 -1.77 -32.13 15.70
CA ASP A 133 -1.60 -33.41 16.38
C ASP A 133 -0.75 -34.41 15.58
N PHE A 134 -0.28 -34.04 14.38
CA PHE A 134 0.60 -34.90 13.58
C PHE A 134 2.05 -34.80 14.08
N PRO A 135 2.71 -35.94 14.34
CA PRO A 135 4.05 -35.95 14.92
C PRO A 135 5.15 -35.50 13.94
N MET A 136 4.91 -35.53 12.63
CA MET A 136 5.84 -35.06 11.60
C MET A 136 5.10 -34.40 10.43
N CYS A 137 5.75 -33.42 9.81
CA CYS A 137 5.25 -32.75 8.62
C CYS A 137 5.29 -33.69 7.41
N VAL A 138 4.13 -33.97 6.81
CA VAL A 138 3.99 -34.80 5.59
C VAL A 138 3.47 -34.01 4.39
N CYS A 139 3.09 -32.74 4.57
CA CYS A 139 2.46 -31.94 3.52
C CYS A 139 3.41 -31.51 2.39
N GLY A 140 4.73 -31.64 2.58
CA GLY A 140 5.73 -31.27 1.57
C GLY A 140 5.76 -29.78 1.19
N ASN A 141 4.99 -28.93 1.87
CA ASN A 141 4.81 -27.53 1.52
C ASN A 141 5.95 -26.65 2.07
N HIS A 142 7.11 -26.74 1.42
CA HIS A 142 8.31 -25.97 1.80
C HIS A 142 8.28 -24.52 1.27
N GLY A 143 7.39 -24.22 0.31
CA GLY A 143 7.36 -22.95 -0.41
C GLY A 143 8.58 -22.78 -1.31
N VAL A 144 8.67 -21.61 -1.95
CA VAL A 144 9.78 -21.26 -2.86
C VAL A 144 10.69 -20.18 -2.28
N LEU A 145 10.23 -19.46 -1.24
CA LEU A 145 11.00 -18.43 -0.56
C LEU A 145 11.24 -18.77 0.91
N LYS A 146 12.39 -18.34 1.43
CA LYS A 146 12.72 -18.22 2.84
C LYS A 146 12.99 -16.76 3.18
N LEU A 147 12.34 -16.24 4.23
CA LEU A 147 12.60 -14.87 4.69
C LEU A 147 13.98 -14.79 5.35
N VAL A 148 14.81 -13.84 4.92
CA VAL A 148 16.11 -13.56 5.55
C VAL A 148 15.89 -12.85 6.89
N ASN A 149 14.96 -11.90 6.93
CA ASN A 149 14.56 -11.17 8.12
C ASN A 149 13.03 -11.25 8.31
N ARG A 150 12.56 -11.56 9.53
CA ARG A 150 11.12 -11.58 9.85
C ARG A 150 10.51 -10.19 9.94
N LYS A 151 11.24 -9.24 10.55
CA LYS A 151 10.87 -7.83 10.66
C LYS A 151 11.63 -7.03 9.59
N PRO A 152 11.02 -5.99 8.98
CA PRO A 152 11.74 -5.14 8.05
C PRO A 152 12.92 -4.46 8.74
N ILE A 153 14.00 -4.23 7.99
CA ILE A 153 15.11 -3.40 8.43
C ILE A 153 14.70 -1.93 8.22
N THR A 154 14.91 -1.10 9.24
CA THR A 154 14.60 0.33 9.22
C THR A 154 15.89 1.15 9.29
N PRO A 155 15.89 2.42 8.83
CA PRO A 155 17.03 3.30 8.93
C PRO A 155 17.55 3.45 10.36
N SER A 156 18.85 3.73 10.50
CA SER A 156 19.46 4.13 11.77
C SER A 156 19.22 5.61 12.05
N GLU A 157 19.41 6.05 13.31
CA GLU A 157 19.32 7.48 13.67
C GLU A 157 20.33 8.36 12.92
N GLU A 158 21.50 7.81 12.61
CA GLU A 158 22.52 8.46 11.76
C GLU A 158 21.99 8.69 10.33
N GLU A 159 21.43 7.64 9.70
CA GLU A 159 20.83 7.75 8.37
C GLU A 159 19.64 8.73 8.34
N LEU A 160 18.84 8.79 9.41
CA LEU A 160 17.73 9.75 9.51
C LEU A 160 18.20 11.21 9.60
N THR A 161 19.39 11.42 10.16
CA THR A 161 20.01 12.75 10.26
C THR A 161 20.54 13.19 8.90
N ASP A 162 21.24 12.30 8.20
CA ASP A 162 21.85 12.59 6.90
C ASP A 162 20.85 12.56 5.74
N ASN A 163 19.82 11.72 5.83
CA ASN A 163 18.80 11.54 4.81
C ASN A 163 17.38 11.49 5.40
N PRO A 164 16.75 12.65 5.64
CA PRO A 164 15.38 12.69 6.18
C PRO A 164 14.32 11.96 5.34
N ARG A 165 14.59 11.71 4.04
CA ARG A 165 13.67 10.98 3.16
C ARG A 165 13.64 9.47 3.45
N SER A 166 14.66 8.93 4.13
CA SER A 166 14.70 7.53 4.53
C SER A 166 13.74 7.22 5.68
N ARG A 167 13.19 8.22 6.39
CA ARG A 167 12.34 8.06 7.59
C ARG A 167 11.25 6.99 7.51
N SER A 168 10.66 6.77 6.33
CA SER A 168 9.60 5.79 6.13
C SER A 168 10.06 4.53 5.39
N ALA A 169 11.35 4.42 5.07
CA ALA A 169 11.95 3.30 4.38
C ALA A 169 11.90 2.03 5.25
N LYS A 170 11.57 0.92 4.60
CA LYS A 170 11.57 -0.42 5.18
C LYS A 170 12.13 -1.38 4.16
N LEU A 171 13.16 -2.13 4.55
CA LEU A 171 13.81 -3.14 3.72
C LEU A 171 13.35 -4.55 4.12
N ARG A 172 12.85 -5.31 3.14
CA ARG A 172 12.52 -6.74 3.26
C ARG A 172 13.38 -7.57 2.33
N ILE A 173 13.85 -8.71 2.81
CA ILE A 173 14.72 -9.60 2.04
C ILE A 173 14.19 -11.04 2.12
N ALA A 174 14.10 -11.68 0.96
CA ALA A 174 13.79 -13.10 0.83
C ALA A 174 14.80 -13.80 -0.07
N GLU A 175 15.05 -15.07 0.21
CA GLU A 175 15.95 -15.94 -0.55
C GLU A 175 15.14 -17.07 -1.19
N LYS A 176 15.40 -17.34 -2.47
CA LYS A 176 14.76 -18.45 -3.19
C LYS A 176 15.45 -19.75 -2.84
N ILE A 177 14.68 -20.74 -2.39
CA ILE A 177 15.20 -22.02 -1.92
C ILE A 177 15.08 -23.14 -2.96
N VAL A 178 14.16 -23.02 -3.91
CA VAL A 178 13.90 -23.96 -5.02
C VAL A 178 13.59 -23.23 -6.30
#